data_AF-A0A536WZS2-F1
#
_entry.id   AF-A0A536WZS2-F1
#
_cell.length_a   1.000
_cell.length_b   1.000
_cell.length_c   1.000
_cell.angle_alpha   90.00
_cell.angle_beta   90.00
_cell.angle_gamma   90.00
#
_symmetry.space_group_name_H-M   'P 1'
#
loop_
_entity.id
_entity.type
_entity.pdbx_description
1 polymer ?
#
loop_
_entity_poly.entity_id
_entity_poly.type
_entity_poly.pdbx_seq_one_letter_code
_entity_poly.pdbx_strand_id
1 'polypeptide(L)'
;LVGASRAKYLALSGRRLSAADALGIGLVHEVVAAATLRERSLELAREMATKAPVSLQLTKQLINAAAGEDQAATLEAIAGALAATTDDAAEGIGSFREKRAPRYLGR
;
A
#
# COMPACT_ATOMS: atom_id res chain seq x y z
N LEU A 1 -8.78 -10.72 -2.32
CA LEU A 1 -10.10 -10.17 -2.71
C LEU A 1 -11.23 -11.20 -2.58
N VAL A 2 -11.44 -12.13 -3.53
CA VAL A 2 -12.62 -13.03 -3.52
C VAL A 2 -12.35 -14.45 -2.97
N GLY A 3 -11.14 -14.71 -2.47
CA GLY A 3 -10.69 -16.03 -2.01
C GLY A 3 -10.35 -17.02 -3.13
N ALA A 4 -9.58 -18.05 -2.81
CA ALA A 4 -9.03 -18.99 -3.80
C ALA A 4 -10.10 -19.79 -4.56
N SER A 5 -11.21 -20.16 -3.91
CA SER A 5 -12.29 -20.94 -4.53
C SER A 5 -12.97 -20.17 -5.67
N ARG A 6 -13.46 -18.95 -5.39
CA ARG A 6 -14.11 -18.10 -6.41
C ARG A 6 -13.14 -17.69 -7.51
N ALA A 7 -11.89 -17.37 -7.15
CA ALA A 7 -10.86 -17.04 -8.13
C ALA A 7 -10.61 -18.19 -9.12
N LYS A 8 -10.47 -19.43 -8.64
CA LYS A 8 -10.33 -20.62 -9.50
C LYS A 8 -11.54 -20.83 -10.39
N TYR A 9 -12.76 -20.71 -9.85
CA TYR A 9 -13.98 -20.84 -10.65
C TYR A 9 -14.01 -19.83 -11.80
N LEU A 10 -13.76 -18.55 -11.53
CA LEU A 10 -13.76 -17.50 -12.57
C LEU A 10 -12.66 -17.72 -13.61
N ALA A 11 -11.43 -18.00 -13.17
CA ALA A 11 -10.29 -18.21 -14.06
C ALA A 11 -10.44 -19.45 -14.96
N LEU A 12 -10.95 -20.55 -14.41
CA LEU A 12 -11.10 -21.81 -15.14
C LEU A 12 -12.34 -21.85 -16.03
N SER A 13 -13.43 -21.19 -15.62
CA SER A 13 -14.68 -21.17 -16.41
C SER A 13 -14.67 -20.12 -17.51
N GLY A 14 -13.85 -19.07 -17.42
CA GLY A 14 -13.88 -17.93 -18.32
C GLY A 14 -15.21 -17.16 -18.28
N ARG A 15 -16.05 -17.40 -17.27
CA ARG A 15 -17.38 -16.78 -17.16
C ARG A 15 -17.23 -15.27 -16.96
N ARG A 16 -18.03 -14.51 -17.72
CA ARG A 16 -18.14 -13.06 -17.53
C ARG A 16 -18.90 -12.74 -16.24
N LEU A 17 -18.41 -11.73 -15.53
CA LEU A 17 -18.99 -11.26 -14.28
C LEU A 17 -19.69 -9.91 -14.52
N SER A 18 -20.93 -9.77 -14.05
CA SER A 18 -21.59 -8.46 -14.05
C SER A 18 -21.05 -7.59 -12.91
N ALA A 19 -21.27 -6.26 -12.99
CA ALA A 19 -20.88 -5.35 -11.91
C ALA A 19 -21.61 -5.69 -10.59
N ALA A 20 -22.89 -6.08 -10.66
CA ALA A 20 -23.68 -6.49 -9.50
C ALA A 20 -23.13 -7.78 -8.86
N ASP A 21 -22.76 -8.78 -9.68
CA ASP A 21 -22.13 -10.00 -9.16
C ASP A 21 -20.78 -9.69 -8.51
N ALA A 22 -19.97 -8.81 -9.13
CA ALA A 22 -18.68 -8.38 -8.61
C ALA A 22 -18.81 -7.73 -7.23
N LEU A 23 -19.82 -6.87 -7.04
CA LEU A 23 -20.13 -6.28 -5.75
C LEU A 23 -20.56 -7.35 -4.73
N GLY A 24 -21.47 -8.25 -5.13
CA GLY A 24 -21.99 -9.31 -4.26
C GLY A 24 -20.93 -10.31 -3.78
N ILE A 25 -19.86 -10.50 -4.54
CA ILE A 25 -18.73 -11.36 -4.13
C ILE A 25 -17.58 -10.60 -3.44
N GLY A 26 -17.68 -9.28 -3.31
CA GLY A 26 -16.66 -8.42 -2.69
C GLY A 26 -15.43 -8.18 -3.58
N LEU A 27 -15.58 -8.26 -4.90
CA LEU A 27 -14.51 -7.93 -5.85
C LEU A 27 -14.35 -6.42 -6.04
N VAL A 28 -15.46 -5.68 -5.94
CA VAL A 28 -15.51 -4.21 -5.98
C VAL A 28 -16.28 -3.68 -4.76
N HIS A 29 -16.10 -2.40 -4.46
CA HIS A 29 -16.70 -1.77 -3.27
C HIS A 29 -17.91 -0.89 -3.58
N GLU A 30 -18.09 -0.47 -4.84
CA GLU A 30 -19.18 0.40 -5.26
C GLU A 30 -19.52 0.12 -6.73
N VAL A 31 -20.82 0.19 -7.09
CA VAL A 31 -21.31 0.09 -8.47
C VAL A 31 -22.23 1.27 -8.73
N VAL A 32 -21.94 2.01 -9.79
CA VAL A 32 -22.71 3.18 -10.21
C VAL A 32 -23.07 3.11 -11.69
N ALA A 33 -24.00 3.95 -12.13
CA ALA A 33 -24.33 4.08 -13.55
C ALA A 33 -23.12 4.55 -14.35
N ALA A 34 -22.97 4.06 -15.59
CA ALA A 34 -21.84 4.42 -16.44
C ALA A 34 -21.72 5.94 -16.67
N ALA A 35 -22.86 6.64 -16.75
CA ALA A 35 -22.91 8.09 -16.93
C ALA A 35 -22.28 8.88 -15.76
N THR A 36 -22.31 8.33 -14.53
CA THR A 36 -21.80 9.01 -13.32
C THR A 36 -20.48 8.44 -12.82
N LEU A 37 -19.95 7.37 -13.44
CA LEU A 37 -18.74 6.67 -13.01
C LEU A 37 -17.54 7.61 -12.83
N ARG A 38 -17.30 8.49 -13.80
CA ARG A 38 -16.16 9.41 -13.76
C ARG A 38 -16.30 10.42 -12.62
N GLU A 39 -17.49 10.99 -12.48
CA GLU A 39 -17.79 11.96 -11.43
C GLU A 39 -17.59 11.35 -10.04
N ARG A 40 -18.22 10.19 -9.79
CA ARG A 40 -18.09 9.48 -8.52
C ARG A 40 -16.65 9.08 -8.18
N SER A 41 -15.91 8.61 -9.18
CA SER A 41 -14.49 8.26 -9.01
C SER A 41 -13.65 9.48 -8.59
N LEU A 42 -13.92 10.65 -9.18
CA LEU A 42 -13.23 11.90 -8.82
C LEU A 42 -13.65 12.43 -7.45
N GLU A 43 -14.91 12.27 -7.06
CA GLU A 43 -15.36 12.60 -5.70
C GLU A 43 -14.61 11.79 -4.64
N LEU A 44 -14.51 10.47 -4.82
CA LEU A 44 -13.72 9.60 -3.93
C LEU A 44 -12.26 10.03 -3.87
N ALA A 45 -11.65 10.31 -5.02
CA ALA A 45 -10.27 10.76 -5.09
C ALA A 45 -10.07 12.10 -4.35
N ARG A 46 -10.99 13.06 -4.54
CA ARG A 46 -10.96 14.35 -3.84
C ARG A 46 -11.13 14.18 -2.34
N GLU A 47 -12.02 13.29 -1.91
CA GLU A 47 -12.20 12.98 -0.48
C GLU A 47 -10.89 12.45 0.14
N MET A 48 -10.25 11.47 -0.51
CA MET A 48 -8.97 10.93 -0.04
C MET A 48 -7.86 11.98 -0.07
N ALA A 49 -7.86 12.88 -1.06
CA ALA A 49 -6.89 13.98 -1.15
C ALA A 49 -6.99 15.00 0.00
N THR A 50 -8.08 15.00 0.77
CA THR A 50 -8.19 15.83 2.00
C THR A 50 -7.51 15.21 3.22
N LYS A 51 -7.05 13.95 3.15
CA LYS A 51 -6.44 13.23 4.27
C LYS A 51 -4.92 13.37 4.27
N ALA A 52 -4.28 12.98 5.37
CA ALA A 52 -2.82 12.98 5.47
C ALA A 52 -2.20 11.99 4.47
N PRO A 53 -1.44 12.45 3.44
CA PRO A 53 -1.02 11.60 2.32
C PRO A 53 -0.06 10.50 2.77
N VAL A 54 0.87 10.82 3.67
CA VAL A 54 1.82 9.83 4.23
C VAL A 54 1.07 8.75 5.01
N SER A 55 0.07 9.12 5.82
CA SER A 55 -0.72 8.14 6.57
C SER A 55 -1.54 7.24 5.66
N LEU A 56 -2.14 7.77 4.58
CA LEU A 56 -2.83 6.96 3.59
C LEU A 56 -1.89 5.96 2.90
N GLN A 57 -0.71 6.42 2.49
CA GLN A 57 0.30 5.57 1.85
C GLN A 57 0.74 4.44 2.78
N LEU A 58 1.15 4.75 4.01
CA LEU A 58 1.61 3.76 4.98
C LEU A 58 0.50 2.77 5.33
N THR A 59 -0.74 3.25 5.52
CA THR A 59 -1.89 2.38 5.80
C THR A 59 -2.11 1.37 4.67
N LYS A 60 -2.07 1.82 3.41
CA LYS A 60 -2.20 0.94 2.24
C LYS A 60 -1.09 -0.09 2.18
N GLN A 61 0.17 0.32 2.39
CA GLN A 61 1.31 -0.58 2.38
C GLN A 61 1.21 -1.66 3.46
N LEU A 62 0.86 -1.27 4.69
CA LEU A 62 0.72 -2.20 5.81
C LEU A 62 -0.42 -3.20 5.61
N ILE A 63 -1.57 -2.75 5.08
CA ILE A 63 -2.70 -3.65 4.76
C ILE A 63 -2.30 -4.67 3.68
N ASN A 64 -1.60 -4.22 2.63
CA ASN A 64 -1.10 -5.10 1.57
C ASN A 64 -0.11 -6.14 2.11
N ALA A 65 0.86 -5.70 2.92
CA ALA A 65 1.83 -6.59 3.56
C ALA A 65 1.14 -7.62 4.46
N ALA A 66 0.13 -7.22 5.24
CA ALA A 66 -0.67 -8.12 6.06
C ALA A 66 -1.48 -9.13 5.23
N ALA A 67 -1.84 -8.77 3.99
CA ALA A 67 -2.47 -9.67 3.03
C ALA A 67 -1.47 -10.60 2.31
N GLY A 68 -0.17 -10.51 2.63
CA GLY A 68 0.91 -11.28 2.01
C GLY A 68 1.45 -10.68 0.72
N GLU A 69 1.05 -9.46 0.35
CA GLU A 69 1.58 -8.74 -0.80
C GLU A 69 2.85 -7.98 -0.40
N ASP A 70 3.99 -8.35 -1.00
CA ASP A 70 5.26 -7.63 -0.87
C ASP A 70 5.68 -7.32 0.59
N GLN A 71 5.40 -8.28 1.48
CA GLN A 71 5.59 -8.11 2.92
C GLN A 71 7.05 -7.82 3.28
N ALA A 72 8.00 -8.49 2.62
CA ALA A 72 9.42 -8.32 2.86
C ALA A 72 9.91 -6.91 2.48
N ALA A 73 9.57 -6.43 1.28
CA ALA A 73 9.98 -5.09 0.85
C ALA A 73 9.30 -3.99 1.66
N THR A 74 8.04 -4.20 2.07
CA THR A 74 7.34 -3.25 2.96
C THR A 74 8.04 -3.15 4.32
N LEU A 75 8.43 -4.29 4.92
CA LEU A 75 9.16 -4.30 6.18
C LEU A 75 10.53 -3.63 6.04
N GLU A 76 11.27 -3.93 4.97
CA GLU A 76 12.59 -3.35 4.69
C GLU A 76 12.50 -1.82 4.52
N ALA A 77 11.52 -1.33 3.77
CA ALA A 77 11.30 0.10 3.58
C ALA A 77 11.01 0.83 4.90
N ILE A 78 10.15 0.25 5.75
CA ILE A 78 9.83 0.83 7.07
C ILE A 78 11.05 0.82 7.99
N ALA A 79 11.77 -0.31 8.05
CA ALA A 79 12.97 -0.44 8.86
C ALA A 79 14.07 0.53 8.41
N GLY A 80 14.29 0.66 7.10
CA GLY A 80 15.24 1.60 6.51
C GLY A 80 14.86 3.06 6.80
N ALA A 81 13.58 3.41 6.65
CA ALA A 81 13.10 4.75 6.97
C ALA A 81 13.29 5.10 8.46
N LEU A 82 13.00 4.15 9.36
CA LEU A 82 13.22 4.35 10.79
C LEU A 82 14.71 4.49 11.12
N ALA A 83 15.55 3.59 10.59
CA ALA A 83 17.00 3.67 10.79
C ALA A 83 17.57 5.00 10.28
N ALA A 84 17.09 5.49 9.14
CA ALA A 84 17.52 6.77 8.56
C ALA A 84 17.18 8.00 9.43
N THR A 85 16.27 7.88 10.40
CA THR A 85 15.93 8.97 11.33
C THR A 85 16.82 9.04 12.57
N THR A 86 17.71 8.07 12.78
CA THR A 86 18.59 8.00 13.97
C THR A 86 19.78 8.96 13.87
N ASP A 87 20.32 9.37 15.02
CA ASP A 87 21.58 10.13 15.09
C ASP A 87 22.73 9.30 14.51
N ASP A 88 22.69 7.98 14.70
CA ASP A 88 23.69 7.03 14.20
C ASP A 88 23.73 6.94 12.68
N ALA A 89 22.59 7.09 11.99
CA ALA A 89 22.58 7.16 10.54
C ALA A 89 23.27 8.44 10.04
N ALA A 90 23.02 9.58 10.69
CA ALA A 90 23.69 10.84 10.37
C ALA A 90 25.21 10.75 10.63
N GLU A 91 25.63 10.17 11.76
CA GLU A 91 27.04 9.95 12.10
C GLU A 91 27.73 8.98 11.15
N GLY A 92 27.06 7.89 10.75
CA GLY A 92 27.59 6.95 9.76
C GLY A 92 27.88 7.63 8.43
N ILE A 93 26.98 8.48 7.94
CA ILE A 93 27.19 9.26 6.71
C ILE A 93 28.33 10.28 6.88
N GLY A 94 28.36 11.01 8.00
CA GLY A 94 29.37 12.03 8.29
C GLY A 94 30.79 11.45 8.41
N SER A 95 30.95 10.44 9.26
CA SER A 95 32.23 9.75 9.47
C SER A 95 32.81 9.14 8.20
N PHE A 96 31.95 8.57 7.34
CA PHE A 96 32.34 8.04 6.04
C PHE A 96 32.89 9.14 5.11
N ARG A 97 32.20 10.29 5.02
CA ARG A 97 32.65 11.45 4.22
C ARG A 97 33.96 12.03 4.73
N GLU A 98 34.14 12.06 6.04
CA GLU A 98 35.32 12.61 6.72
C GLU A 98 36.48 11.61 6.83
N LYS A 99 36.28 10.34 6.42
CA LYS A 99 37.26 9.25 6.55
C LYS A 99 37.80 9.07 7.98
N ARG A 100 36.91 9.23 8.96
CA ARG A 100 37.21 9.01 10.39
C ARG A 100 36.41 7.84 10.94
N ALA A 101 36.81 7.34 12.11
CA ALA A 101 36.02 6.34 12.81
C ALA A 101 34.68 6.95 13.30
N PRO A 102 33.54 6.23 13.18
CA PRO A 102 32.26 6.68 13.72
C PRO A 102 32.19 6.52 15.25
N ARG A 103 31.30 7.29 15.87
CA ARG A 103 30.90 7.15 17.28
C ARG A 103 29.39 6.98 17.39
N TYR A 104 28.93 5.74 17.42
CA TYR A 104 27.51 5.41 17.54
C TYR A 104 27.02 5.47 18.99
N LEU A 105 25.79 5.95 19.18
CA LEU A 105 25.13 6.15 20.47
C LEU A 105 23.85 5.32 20.62
N GLY A 106 23.37 4.66 19.55
CA GLY A 106 22.21 3.77 19.56
C GLY A 106 20.86 4.48 19.69
N ARG A 107 20.75 5.70 19.16
CA ARG A 107 19.53 6.53 19.25
C ARG A 107 19.30 7.35 17.98
#